data_AF-A0A6L7CPK1-F1
#
_entry.id   AF-A0A6L7CPK1-F1
#
_cell.length_a   1.000
_cell.length_b   1.000
_cell.length_c   1.000
_cell.angle_alpha   90.00
_cell.angle_beta   90.00
_cell.angle_gamma   90.00
#
_symmetry.space_group_name_H-M   'P 1'
#
loop_
_entity.id
_entity.type
_entity.pdbx_description
1 polymer ?
#
loop_
_entity_poly.entity_id
_entity_poly.type
_entity_poly.pdbx_seq_one_letter_code
_entity_poly.pdbx_strand_id
1 'polypeptide(L)' 'MGQVLPLVTRQGDRIAIVSGLRTPFARQATAFHGIPAVDLGKMVVGELLARSEIPAEVIE' A
#
# COMPACT_ATOMS: atom_id res chain seq x y z
N MET A 1 2.77 -12.76 28.39
CA MET A 1 2.56 -11.59 27.52
C MET A 1 3.87 -11.35 26.78
N GLY A 2 3.89 -11.49 25.44
CA GLY A 2 5.12 -11.35 24.66
C GLY A 2 5.63 -9.91 24.65
N GLN A 3 6.94 -9.72 24.75
CA GLN A 3 7.57 -8.41 24.68
C GLN A 3 7.36 -7.81 23.29
N VAL A 4 6.79 -6.60 23.22
CA VAL A 4 6.62 -5.85 21.97
C VAL A 4 7.99 -5.37 21.49
N LEU A 5 8.30 -5.66 20.22
CA LEU A 5 9.50 -5.16 19.58
C LEU A 5 9.36 -3.66 19.26
N PRO A 6 10.43 -2.86 19.39
CA PRO A 6 10.39 -1.45 19.04
C PRO A 6 10.20 -1.27 17.52
N LEU A 7 9.19 -0.49 17.12
CA LEU A 7 8.87 -0.15 15.73
C LEU A 7 9.72 1.03 15.26
N VAL A 8 11.00 0.75 15.00
CA VAL A 8 11.97 1.75 14.55
C VAL A 8 12.71 1.31 13.29
N THR A 9 13.18 2.27 12.50
CA THR A 9 14.05 2.03 11.33
C THR A 9 15.41 1.53 11.77
N ARG A 10 16.27 1.13 10.81
CA ARG A 10 17.67 0.78 11.10
C ARG A 10 18.45 1.95 11.71
N GLN A 11 18.06 3.19 11.41
CA GLN A 11 18.64 4.41 11.96
C GLN A 11 18.05 4.80 13.33
N GLY A 12 17.00 4.12 13.80
CA GLY A 12 16.34 4.40 15.09
C GLY A 12 15.15 5.35 15.01
N ASP A 13 14.71 5.74 13.81
CA ASP A 13 13.54 6.62 13.62
C ASP A 13 12.24 5.87 13.85
N ARG A 14 11.20 6.57 14.32
CA ARG A 14 9.87 5.98 14.53
C ARG A 14 9.16 5.76 13.20
N ILE A 15 8.49 4.61 13.08
CA ILE A 15 7.71 4.26 11.88
C ILE A 15 6.25 4.65 12.07
N ALA A 16 5.63 5.25 11.05
CA ALA A 16 4.21 5.56 11.01
C ALA A 16 3.57 5.11 9.69
N ILE A 17 2.31 4.65 9.76
CA ILE A 17 1.50 4.40 8.57
C ILE A 17 0.77 5.71 8.26
N VAL A 18 1.14 6.34 7.14
CA VAL A 18 0.62 7.67 6.76
C VAL A 18 -0.64 7.60 5.90
N SER A 19 -0.78 6.55 5.08
CA SER A 19 -1.93 6.35 4.21
C SER A 19 -2.10 4.87 3.87
N GLY A 20 -3.28 4.50 3.41
CA GLY A 20 -3.58 3.14 2.97
C GLY A 20 -4.74 3.15 2.00
N LEU A 21 -4.65 2.30 0.98
CA LEU A 21 -5.68 2.13 -0.03
C LEU A 21 -5.78 0.66 -0.43
N ARG A 22 -6.93 0.27 -0.96
CA ARG A 22 -7.18 -1.04 -1.53
C ARG A 22 -8.11 -0.93 -2.72
N THR A 23 -8.06 -1.91 -3.61
CA THR A 23 -9.16 -2.12 -4.56
C THR A 23 -10.44 -2.54 -3.82
N PRO A 24 -11.62 -2.27 -4.39
CA PRO A 24 -12.88 -2.87 -3.92
C PRO A 24 -12.79 -4.39 -3.85
N PHE A 25 -13.47 -5.01 -2.90
CA PHE A 25 -13.54 -6.48 -2.87
C PHE A 25 -14.64 -6.92 -3.82
N ALA A 26 -14.27 -7.63 -4.88
CA ALA A 26 -15.19 -8.14 -5.88
C ALA A 26 -15.31 -9.66 -5.76
N ARG A 27 -16.50 -10.18 -6.07
CA ARG A 27 -16.70 -11.62 -6.24
C ARG A 27 -15.78 -12.14 -7.36
N GLN A 28 -15.29 -13.36 -7.23
CA GLN A 28 -14.48 -13.99 -8.27
C GLN A 28 -15.20 -13.94 -9.63
N ALA A 29 -14.44 -13.63 -10.69
CA ALA A 29 -14.93 -13.53 -12.06
C ALA A 29 -16.04 -12.49 -12.30
N THR A 30 -16.05 -11.38 -11.53
CA THR A 30 -16.95 -10.23 -11.80
C THR A 30 -16.18 -8.96 -12.19
N ALA A 31 -16.14 -7.93 -11.34
CA ALA A 31 -15.69 -6.57 -11.68
C ALA A 31 -14.23 -6.49 -12.17
N PHE A 32 -13.40 -7.46 -11.81
CA PHE A 32 -11.99 -7.55 -12.23
C PHE A 32 -11.71 -8.81 -13.06
N HIS A 33 -12.74 -9.39 -13.68
CA HIS A 33 -12.55 -10.55 -14.54
C HIS A 33 -11.60 -10.21 -15.70
N GLY A 34 -10.63 -11.09 -15.94
CA GLY A 34 -9.63 -10.91 -16.99
C GLY A 34 -8.53 -9.89 -16.69
N ILE A 35 -8.54 -9.23 -15.53
CA ILE A 35 -7.46 -8.32 -15.12
C ILE A 35 -6.35 -9.11 -14.44
N PRO A 36 -5.10 -9.04 -14.91
CA PRO A 36 -3.95 -9.65 -14.24
C PRO A 36 -3.72 -9.06 -12.85
N ALA A 37 -3.22 -9.88 -11.91
CA ALA A 37 -2.95 -9.44 -10.54
C ALA A 37 -1.97 -8.25 -10.47
N VAL A 38 -0.98 -8.20 -11.35
CA VAL A 38 -0.02 -7.09 -11.44
C VAL A 38 -0.72 -5.78 -11.80
N ASP A 39 -1.72 -5.82 -12.68
CA ASP A 39 -2.42 -4.61 -13.11
C ASP A 39 -3.39 -4.10 -12.03
N LEU A 40 -3.97 -5.00 -11.22
CA LEU A 40 -4.66 -4.62 -9.99
C LEU A 40 -3.73 -3.92 -9.00
N GLY A 41 -2.49 -4.40 -8.87
CA GLY A 41 -1.44 -3.77 -8.08
C GLY A 41 -1.09 -2.36 -8.57
N LYS A 42 -0.89 -2.20 -9.88
CA LYS A 42 -0.62 -0.88 -10.49
C LYS A 42 -1.78 0.09 -10.26
N MET A 43 -3.02 -0.37 -10.39
CA MET A 43 -4.21 0.46 -10.19
C MET A 43 -4.27 1.02 -8.77
N VAL A 44 -4.07 0.19 -7.74
CA VAL A 44 -4.11 0.65 -6.35
C VAL A 44 -2.92 1.54 -6.01
N VAL A 45 -1.71 1.24 -6.50
CA VAL A 45 -0.52 2.07 -6.25
C VAL A 45 -0.64 3.43 -6.94
N GLY A 46 -1.12 3.46 -8.19
CA GLY A 46 -1.34 4.71 -8.92
C GLY A 46 -2.33 5.62 -8.21
N GLU A 47 -3.46 5.07 -7.75
CA GLU A 47 -4.45 5.84 -7.00
C GLU A 47 -3.93 6.27 -5.62
N LEU A 48 -3.13 5.43 -4.95
CA LEU A 48 -2.52 5.81 -3.66
C LEU A 48 -1.57 6.99 -3.83
N LEU A 49 -0.71 6.97 -4.86
CA LEU A 49 0.20 8.07 -5.18
C LEU A 49 -0.55 9.36 -5.53
N ALA A 50 -1.62 9.25 -6.33
CA ALA A 50 -2.45 10.40 -6.69
C ALA A 50 -3.13 11.05 -5.47
N ARG A 51 -3.44 10.27 -4.42
CA ARG A 51 -4.11 10.76 -3.20
C ARG A 51 -3.16 11.19 -2.08
N SER A 52 -1.94 10.65 -2.04
CA SER A 52 -1.04 10.82 -0.90
C SER A 52 -0.28 12.14 -0.93
N GLU A 53 -0.27 12.86 -2.06
CA GLU A 53 0.56 14.05 -2.31
C GLU A 53 2.06 13.80 -2.06
N ILE A 54 2.50 12.53 -2.03
CA ILE A 54 3.90 12.13 -1.83
C ILE A 54 4.60 12.15 -3.19
N PRO A 55 5.72 12.89 -3.35
CA PRO A 55 6.54 12.82 -4.55
C PRO A 55 7.05 11.39 -4.79
N ALA A 56 6.94 10.88 -6.01
CA ALA A 56 7.32 9.50 -6.30
C ALA A 56 8.83 9.25 -6.09
N GLU A 57 9.64 10.30 -6.21
CA GLU A 57 11.10 10.26 -6.13
C GLU A 57 11.63 10.01 -4.71
N VAL A 58 10.79 10.18 -3.67
CA VAL A 58 11.19 9.97 -2.27
C VAL A 58 10.86 8.57 -1.73
N ILE A 59 10.31 7.68 -2.56
CA ILE A 59 9.94 6.31 -2.16
C ILE A 59 11.15 5.38 -2.39
N GLU A 60 11.65 4.77 -1.31
CA GLU A 60 12.80 3.84 -1.28
C GLU A 60 12.41 2.35 -1.41
#